data_AF-A0A357NF44-F1
#
_entry.id   AF-A0A357NF44-F1
#
_cell.length_a   1.000
_cell.length_b   1.000
_cell.length_c   1.000
_cell.angle_alpha   90.00
_cell.angle_beta   90.00
_cell.angle_gamma   90.00
#
_symmetry.space_group_name_H-M   'P 1'
#
loop_
_entity.id
_entity.type
_entity.pdbx_description
1 polymer ?
#
loop_
_entity_poly.entity_id
_entity_poly.type
_entity_poly.pdbx_seq_one_letter_code
_entity_poly.pdbx_strand_id
1 'polypeptide(L)'
;MSTETCRTGALSCTACNTYNCSKLNKEFPAFCLTTISRQGGDITQQIEEVTALYREDPFVSKIARAAAEIEGEYYGKYTRAEEIVAFAKRIEAKKVGIATCGGLINEAKIFVKILTKQGLESFSVMCKVGAVHKAAIGIEAKYIRAPRGSHVSICNPVLQAKLLNQEGTDLNVVIGLCVGHDALFTKYSAAPVTTLIAKDRVLGHNPAAALYTTCSYYKKLVREENE
;
A
#
# COMPACT_ATOMS: atom_id res chain seq x y z
N MET A 1 39.27 -5.62 -23.63
CA MET A 1 38.58 -6.84 -23.17
C MET A 1 38.50 -6.79 -21.66
N SER A 2 37.52 -6.07 -21.13
CA SER A 2 37.13 -6.12 -19.72
C SER A 2 35.79 -6.83 -19.67
N THR A 3 35.83 -8.10 -19.30
CA THR A 3 34.69 -8.94 -19.01
C THR A 3 33.93 -8.32 -17.84
N GLU A 4 32.89 -7.54 -18.12
CA GLU A 4 31.83 -7.27 -17.15
C GLU A 4 31.19 -8.61 -16.83
N THR A 5 31.52 -9.15 -15.66
CA THR A 5 30.74 -10.19 -15.01
C THR A 5 29.36 -9.63 -14.73
N CYS A 6 28.48 -9.73 -15.72
CA CYS A 6 27.05 -9.54 -15.57
C CYS A 6 26.59 -10.50 -14.47
N ARG A 7 26.23 -9.97 -13.30
CA ARG A 7 25.45 -10.74 -12.33
C ARG A 7 24.20 -11.19 -13.06
N THR A 8 24.10 -12.46 -13.41
CA THR A 8 22.90 -13.06 -14.00
C THR A 8 21.81 -13.14 -12.93
N GLY A 9 21.31 -11.98 -12.52
CA GLY A 9 20.13 -11.86 -11.68
C GLY A 9 18.93 -12.44 -12.42
N ALA A 10 18.09 -13.20 -11.73
CA ALA A 10 16.90 -13.77 -12.33
C ALA A 10 16.01 -12.64 -12.90
N LEU A 11 15.83 -12.62 -14.23
CA LEU A 11 14.97 -11.64 -14.91
C LEU A 11 13.55 -11.69 -14.31
N SER A 12 12.87 -10.54 -14.26
CA SER A 12 11.52 -10.40 -13.67
C SER A 12 10.65 -9.44 -14.50
N CYS A 13 9.41 -9.18 -14.07
CA CYS A 13 8.48 -8.32 -14.81
C CYS A 13 9.03 -6.92 -15.13
N THR A 14 9.92 -6.36 -14.30
CA THR A 14 10.54 -5.05 -14.54
C THR A 14 11.55 -5.03 -15.68
N ALA A 15 11.97 -6.21 -16.17
CA ALA A 15 12.83 -6.37 -17.36
C ALA A 15 12.02 -6.62 -18.65
N CYS A 16 10.69 -6.74 -18.55
CA CYS A 16 9.82 -7.03 -19.69
C CYS A 16 9.35 -5.74 -20.39
N ASN A 17 9.44 -5.71 -21.73
CA ASN A 17 8.91 -4.62 -22.56
C ASN A 17 7.81 -5.07 -23.54
N THR A 18 7.36 -6.33 -23.48
CA THR A 18 6.37 -6.86 -24.43
C THR A 18 4.93 -6.59 -24.03
N TYR A 19 4.65 -6.60 -22.72
CA TYR A 19 3.32 -6.45 -22.11
C TYR A 19 2.25 -7.34 -22.76
N ASN A 20 2.66 -8.52 -23.25
CA ASN A 20 1.76 -9.44 -23.93
C ASN A 20 0.68 -10.01 -22.99
N CYS A 21 0.94 -10.02 -21.69
CA CYS A 21 -0.02 -10.45 -20.66
C CYS A 21 -1.35 -9.67 -20.69
N SER A 22 -1.39 -8.48 -21.29
CA SER A 22 -2.63 -7.69 -21.43
C SER A 22 -3.44 -8.00 -22.69
N LYS A 23 -2.81 -8.51 -23.77
CA LYS A 23 -3.44 -8.61 -25.10
C LYS A 23 -3.37 -9.98 -25.76
N LEU A 24 -2.46 -10.85 -25.31
CA LEU A 24 -2.28 -12.22 -25.78
C LEU A 24 -2.11 -12.36 -27.31
N ASN A 25 -1.47 -11.38 -27.95
CA ASN A 25 -1.32 -11.31 -29.41
C ASN A 25 0.15 -11.31 -29.90
N LYS A 26 1.08 -11.62 -29.00
CA LYS A 26 2.54 -11.75 -29.24
C LYS A 26 3.06 -12.98 -28.50
N GLU A 27 4.36 -13.23 -28.61
CA GLU A 27 5.05 -14.25 -27.82
C GLU A 27 5.47 -13.74 -26.44
N PHE A 28 5.49 -14.64 -25.45
CA PHE A 28 5.99 -14.35 -24.12
C PHE A 28 7.51 -14.54 -24.05
N PRO A 29 8.25 -13.63 -23.37
CA PRO A 29 9.66 -13.86 -23.08
C PRO A 29 9.89 -15.15 -22.30
N ALA A 30 11.03 -15.81 -22.50
CA ALA A 30 11.40 -17.06 -21.83
C ALA A 30 11.59 -16.97 -20.30
N PHE A 31 11.43 -15.79 -19.69
CA PHE A 31 11.45 -15.60 -18.23
C PHE A 31 10.09 -15.17 -17.67
N CYS A 32 9.05 -15.12 -18.52
CA CYS A 32 7.76 -14.55 -18.18
C CYS A 32 7.05 -15.37 -17.08
N LEU A 33 6.60 -14.68 -16.04
CA LEU A 33 5.86 -15.29 -14.93
C LEU A 33 4.46 -15.76 -15.33
N THR A 34 3.97 -15.39 -16.52
CA THR A 34 2.71 -15.89 -17.07
C THR A 34 2.82 -17.31 -17.60
N THR A 35 4.03 -17.77 -17.94
CA THR A 35 4.26 -19.08 -18.58
C THR A 35 5.20 -20.00 -17.78
N ILE A 36 5.86 -19.49 -16.74
CA ILE A 36 6.92 -20.23 -16.02
C ILE A 36 6.77 -20.11 -14.51
N SER A 37 6.79 -21.26 -13.82
CA SER A 37 6.89 -21.36 -12.36
C SER A 37 8.32 -21.10 -11.88
N ARG A 38 8.46 -20.34 -10.79
CA ARG A 38 9.77 -20.10 -10.13
C ARG A 38 10.27 -21.28 -9.31
N GLN A 39 9.40 -22.21 -8.98
CA GLN A 39 9.72 -23.42 -8.24
C GLN A 39 10.05 -24.60 -9.17
N GLY A 40 10.12 -24.35 -10.49
CA GLY A 40 10.16 -25.39 -11.53
C GLY A 40 8.74 -25.86 -11.91
N GLY A 41 8.58 -26.36 -13.14
CA GLY A 41 7.32 -26.93 -13.64
C GLY A 41 6.39 -25.94 -14.37
N ASP A 42 5.21 -26.45 -14.76
CA ASP A 42 4.15 -25.69 -15.44
C ASP A 42 3.43 -24.74 -14.47
N ILE A 43 3.28 -23.48 -14.86
CA ILE A 43 2.58 -22.45 -14.08
C ILE A 43 1.04 -22.63 -14.12
N THR A 44 0.51 -23.37 -15.10
CA THR A 44 -0.94 -23.56 -15.30
C THR A 44 -1.65 -24.07 -14.05
N GLN A 45 -1.05 -25.02 -13.34
CA GLN A 45 -1.63 -25.53 -12.10
C GLN A 45 -1.71 -24.45 -11.01
N GLN A 46 -0.64 -23.67 -10.82
CA GLN A 46 -0.64 -22.57 -9.84
C GLN A 46 -1.63 -21.47 -10.23
N ILE A 47 -1.78 -21.19 -11.53
CA ILE A 47 -2.79 -20.25 -12.04
C ILE A 47 -4.19 -20.73 -11.67
N GLU A 48 -4.49 -22.01 -11.90
CA GLU A 48 -5.81 -22.57 -11.59
C GLU A 48 -6.09 -22.57 -10.08
N GLU A 49 -5.12 -22.99 -9.27
CA GLU A 49 -5.21 -22.98 -7.80
C GLU A 49 -5.52 -21.56 -7.26
N VAL A 50 -4.80 -20.55 -7.73
CA VAL A 50 -5.04 -19.15 -7.33
C VAL A 50 -6.34 -18.61 -7.92
N THR A 51 -6.69 -18.98 -9.16
CA THR A 51 -7.93 -18.56 -9.82
C THR A 51 -9.16 -19.13 -9.11
N ALA A 52 -9.05 -20.35 -8.57
CA ALA A 52 -10.08 -20.94 -7.71
C ALA A 52 -10.37 -20.07 -6.47
N LEU A 53 -9.37 -19.45 -5.85
CA LEU A 53 -9.60 -18.53 -4.71
C LEU A 53 -10.52 -17.36 -5.09
N TYR A 54 -10.35 -16.77 -6.27
CA TYR A 54 -11.23 -15.69 -6.74
C TYR A 54 -12.67 -16.15 -7.04
N ARG A 55 -12.89 -17.46 -7.24
CA ARG A 55 -14.21 -18.04 -7.49
C ARG A 55 -14.87 -18.56 -6.22
N GLU A 56 -14.11 -19.18 -5.33
CA GLU A 56 -14.61 -20.06 -4.27
C GLU A 56 -14.38 -19.51 -2.86
N ASP A 57 -13.26 -18.81 -2.61
CA ASP A 57 -13.01 -18.24 -1.29
C ASP A 57 -13.93 -17.02 -1.07
N PRO A 58 -14.80 -17.02 -0.04
CA PRO A 58 -15.79 -15.96 0.13
C PRO A 58 -15.18 -14.57 0.32
N PHE A 59 -14.04 -14.48 1.01
CA PHE A 59 -13.39 -13.20 1.29
C PHE A 59 -12.66 -12.66 0.06
N VAL A 60 -11.84 -13.50 -0.57
CA VAL A 60 -11.07 -13.15 -1.77
C VAL A 60 -12.02 -12.83 -2.93
N SER A 61 -13.05 -13.65 -3.14
CA SER A 61 -14.02 -13.44 -4.21
C SER A 61 -14.79 -12.13 -4.04
N LYS A 62 -15.26 -11.82 -2.83
CA LYS A 62 -15.97 -10.56 -2.53
C LYS A 62 -15.11 -9.34 -2.86
N ILE A 63 -13.86 -9.33 -2.40
CA ILE A 63 -12.92 -8.21 -2.62
C ILE A 63 -12.56 -8.08 -4.10
N ALA A 64 -12.20 -9.19 -4.76
CA ALA A 64 -11.73 -9.15 -6.14
C ALA A 64 -12.82 -8.71 -7.12
N ARG A 65 -14.05 -9.21 -6.96
CA ARG A 65 -15.19 -8.78 -7.78
C ARG A 65 -15.53 -7.32 -7.54
N ALA A 66 -15.59 -6.89 -6.27
CA ALA A 66 -15.84 -5.49 -5.95
C ALA A 66 -14.81 -4.55 -6.57
N ALA A 67 -13.53 -4.92 -6.55
CA ALA A 67 -12.47 -4.13 -7.18
C ALA A 67 -12.65 -4.04 -8.71
N ALA A 68 -12.88 -5.17 -9.38
CA ALA A 68 -13.06 -5.21 -10.83
C ALA A 68 -14.31 -4.44 -11.31
N GLU A 69 -15.42 -4.56 -10.58
CA GLU A 69 -16.65 -3.85 -10.92
C GLU A 69 -16.50 -2.33 -10.74
N ILE A 70 -15.81 -1.88 -9.68
CA ILE A 70 -15.56 -0.46 -9.43
C ILE A 70 -14.66 0.14 -10.50
N GLU A 71 -13.61 -0.57 -10.90
CA GLU A 71 -12.77 -0.18 -12.04
C GLU A 71 -13.64 -0.04 -13.29
N GLY A 72 -14.40 -1.09 -13.66
CA GLY A 72 -15.23 -1.07 -14.88
C GLY A 72 -16.28 0.04 -14.90
N GLU A 73 -16.91 0.34 -13.77
CA GLU A 73 -17.99 1.32 -13.67
C GLU A 73 -17.48 2.77 -13.61
N TYR A 74 -16.39 2.99 -12.87
CA TYR A 74 -15.91 4.32 -12.49
C TYR A 74 -14.53 4.69 -13.04
N TYR A 75 -13.96 3.89 -13.96
CA TYR A 75 -12.68 4.16 -14.61
C TYR A 75 -12.57 5.62 -15.10
N GLY A 76 -11.57 6.34 -14.59
CA GLY A 76 -11.30 7.74 -14.95
C GLY A 76 -12.36 8.76 -14.49
N LYS A 77 -13.34 8.34 -13.66
CA LYS A 77 -14.42 9.21 -13.15
C LYS A 77 -14.26 9.49 -11.67
N TYR A 78 -13.92 8.47 -10.87
CA TYR A 78 -13.82 8.60 -9.42
C TYR A 78 -12.39 8.90 -8.99
N THR A 79 -12.26 9.75 -7.98
CA THR A 79 -11.03 9.91 -7.21
C THR A 79 -10.83 8.71 -6.29
N ARG A 80 -9.60 8.53 -5.77
CA ARG A 80 -9.30 7.48 -4.79
C ARG A 80 -10.22 7.52 -3.55
N ALA A 81 -10.60 8.71 -3.09
CA ALA A 81 -11.52 8.84 -1.96
C ALA A 81 -12.93 8.31 -2.29
N GLU A 82 -13.41 8.60 -3.50
CA GLU A 82 -14.71 8.09 -3.99
C GLU A 82 -14.65 6.58 -4.23
N GLU A 83 -13.57 6.06 -4.83
CA GLU A 83 -13.37 4.63 -5.00
C GLU A 83 -13.37 3.88 -3.66
N ILE A 84 -12.73 4.42 -2.61
CA ILE A 84 -12.73 3.79 -1.28
C ILE A 84 -14.14 3.74 -0.71
N VAL A 85 -14.94 4.80 -0.87
CA VAL A 85 -16.36 4.80 -0.44
C VAL A 85 -17.16 3.76 -1.23
N ALA A 86 -17.01 3.74 -2.56
CA ALA A 86 -17.69 2.78 -3.43
C ALA A 86 -17.31 1.35 -3.05
N PHE A 87 -16.02 1.11 -2.80
CA PHE A 87 -15.47 -0.18 -2.39
C PHE A 87 -16.01 -0.61 -1.04
N ALA A 88 -15.97 0.26 -0.04
CA ALA A 88 -16.55 -0.01 1.29
C ALA A 88 -18.02 -0.43 1.18
N LYS A 89 -18.82 0.30 0.39
CA LYS A 89 -20.24 -0.05 0.16
C LYS A 89 -20.40 -1.38 -0.58
N ARG A 90 -19.60 -1.64 -1.61
CA ARG A 90 -19.67 -2.86 -2.43
C ARG A 90 -19.31 -4.11 -1.62
N ILE A 91 -18.36 -3.99 -0.70
CA ILE A 91 -18.04 -5.07 0.24
C ILE A 91 -18.93 -5.10 1.48
N GLU A 92 -19.97 -4.26 1.52
CA GLU A 92 -20.94 -4.13 2.63
C GLU A 92 -20.27 -3.81 3.98
N ALA A 93 -19.16 -3.08 3.96
CA ALA A 93 -18.51 -2.59 5.16
C ALA A 93 -19.46 -1.67 5.93
N LYS A 94 -19.63 -1.94 7.22
CA LYS A 94 -20.41 -1.10 8.13
C LYS A 94 -19.53 -0.03 8.76
N LYS A 95 -18.31 -0.41 9.18
CA LYS A 95 -17.38 0.46 9.88
C LYS A 95 -16.02 0.50 9.18
N VAL A 96 -15.60 1.71 8.79
CA VAL A 96 -14.28 1.97 8.19
C VAL A 96 -13.30 2.45 9.26
N GLY A 97 -12.23 1.71 9.47
CA GLY A 97 -11.13 2.12 10.32
C GLY A 97 -10.17 3.06 9.60
N ILE A 98 -9.62 4.04 10.30
CA ILE A 98 -8.69 5.01 9.75
C ILE A 98 -7.42 5.03 10.58
N ALA A 99 -6.31 4.58 9.99
CA ALA A 99 -4.98 4.71 10.58
C ALA A 99 -4.28 5.93 10.00
N THR A 100 -4.17 6.99 10.79
CA THR A 100 -3.68 8.28 10.31
C THR A 100 -2.41 8.73 11.01
N CYS A 101 -1.55 9.45 10.29
CA CYS A 101 -0.49 10.21 10.92
C CYS A 101 -1.01 11.53 11.49
N GLY A 102 -0.49 11.95 12.65
CA GLY A 102 -0.81 13.27 13.22
C GLY A 102 -0.53 14.45 12.29
N GLY A 103 0.43 14.32 11.36
CA GLY A 103 0.70 15.36 10.35
C GLY A 103 -0.33 15.43 9.22
N LEU A 104 -1.27 14.49 9.15
CA LEU A 104 -2.35 14.42 8.16
C LEU A 104 -3.72 14.21 8.84
N ILE A 105 -3.85 14.69 10.07
CA ILE A 105 -5.07 14.53 10.86
C ILE A 105 -6.23 15.34 10.29
N ASN A 106 -5.96 16.47 9.62
CA ASN A 106 -7.01 17.31 9.04
C ASN A 106 -7.60 16.66 7.78
N GLU A 107 -6.77 16.04 6.96
CA GLU A 107 -7.15 15.23 5.81
C GLU A 107 -7.97 14.02 6.26
N ALA A 108 -7.55 13.36 7.34
CA ALA A 108 -8.35 12.29 7.96
C ALA A 108 -9.72 12.78 8.45
N LYS A 109 -9.80 13.95 9.10
CA LYS A 109 -11.08 14.55 9.51
C LYS A 109 -11.99 14.86 8.31
N ILE A 110 -11.43 15.33 7.20
CA ILE A 110 -12.18 15.56 5.96
C ILE A 110 -12.69 14.23 5.41
N PHE A 111 -11.86 13.20 5.38
CA PHE A 111 -12.27 11.88 4.92
C PHE A 111 -13.37 11.27 5.80
N VAL A 112 -13.31 11.43 7.12
CA VAL A 112 -14.40 11.05 8.05
C VAL A 112 -15.71 11.75 7.66
N LYS A 113 -15.70 13.05 7.36
CA LYS A 113 -16.91 13.76 6.91
C LYS A 113 -17.48 13.19 5.61
N ILE A 114 -16.61 12.77 4.68
CA ILE A 114 -17.03 12.10 3.44
C ILE A 114 -17.72 10.76 3.78
N LEU A 115 -17.11 9.92 4.61
CA LEU A 115 -17.69 8.65 5.04
C LEU A 115 -19.05 8.84 5.73
N THR A 116 -19.14 9.79 6.67
CA THR A 116 -20.39 10.10 7.38
C THR A 116 -21.48 10.56 6.43
N LYS A 117 -21.17 11.47 5.49
CA LYS A 117 -22.12 11.90 4.45
C LYS A 117 -22.63 10.74 3.61
N GLN A 118 -21.81 9.70 3.45
CA GLN A 118 -22.11 8.52 2.66
C GLN A 118 -22.80 7.40 3.45
N GLY A 119 -23.09 7.63 4.74
CA GLY A 119 -23.78 6.69 5.62
C GLY A 119 -22.89 5.57 6.19
N LEU A 120 -21.56 5.75 6.18
CA LEU A 120 -20.61 4.79 6.73
C LEU A 120 -20.17 5.21 8.14
N GLU A 121 -20.10 4.24 9.06
CA GLU A 121 -19.45 4.46 10.36
C GLU A 121 -17.94 4.52 10.18
N SER A 122 -17.26 5.25 11.07
CA SER A 122 -15.79 5.27 11.05
C SER A 122 -15.18 5.40 12.43
N PHE A 123 -13.99 4.84 12.60
CA PHE A 123 -13.17 4.97 13.80
C PHE A 123 -11.73 5.28 13.43
N SER A 124 -11.16 6.33 14.01
CA SER A 124 -9.82 6.81 13.66
C SER A 124 -8.82 6.60 14.79
N VAL A 125 -7.63 6.08 14.48
CA VAL A 125 -6.51 5.99 15.42
C VAL A 125 -5.30 6.74 14.87
N MET A 126 -4.79 7.68 15.66
CA MET A 126 -3.63 8.49 15.29
C MET A 126 -2.30 7.79 15.63
N CYS A 127 -1.26 8.04 14.83
CA CYS A 127 0.02 7.34 14.92
C CYS A 127 0.73 7.44 16.28
N LYS A 128 0.45 8.46 17.11
CA LYS A 128 1.10 8.64 18.42
C LYS A 128 0.34 7.98 19.58
N VAL A 129 -0.69 7.18 19.29
CA VAL A 129 -1.48 6.47 20.29
C VAL A 129 -0.58 5.67 21.25
N GLY A 130 -0.92 5.72 22.54
CA GLY A 130 -0.13 5.14 23.63
C GLY A 130 1.06 6.00 24.12
N ALA A 131 1.45 7.03 23.36
CA ALA A 131 2.46 8.03 23.76
C ALA A 131 3.80 7.45 24.28
N VAL A 132 4.20 6.25 23.87
CA VAL A 132 5.44 5.59 24.33
C VAL A 132 6.67 6.35 23.85
N HIS A 133 7.60 6.68 24.76
CA HIS A 133 8.82 7.40 24.42
C HIS A 133 9.72 6.61 23.45
N LYS A 134 10.37 7.30 22.50
CA LYS A 134 11.22 6.69 21.48
C LYS A 134 12.35 5.81 22.01
N ALA A 135 12.94 6.16 23.16
CA ALA A 135 14.00 5.35 23.76
C ALA A 135 13.54 3.94 24.17
N ALA A 136 12.24 3.73 24.40
CA ALA A 136 11.71 2.44 24.85
C ALA A 136 11.85 1.31 23.82
N ILE A 137 12.09 1.64 22.55
CA ILE A 137 12.30 0.65 21.47
C ILE A 137 13.78 0.48 21.12
N GLY A 138 14.71 0.97 21.96
CA GLY A 138 16.14 0.72 21.81
C GLY A 138 16.82 1.48 20.66
N ILE A 139 16.24 2.58 20.17
CA ILE A 139 16.91 3.40 19.14
C ILE A 139 17.99 4.30 19.75
N GLU A 140 19.09 4.52 19.03
CA GLU A 140 20.15 5.42 19.46
C GLU A 140 19.64 6.86 19.65
N ALA A 141 20.18 7.56 20.65
CA ALA A 141 19.80 8.93 20.99
C ALA A 141 19.94 9.91 19.82
N LYS A 142 20.93 9.72 18.93
CA LYS A 142 21.13 10.56 17.73
C LYS A 142 19.94 10.57 16.77
N TYR A 143 19.08 9.55 16.82
CA TYR A 143 17.85 9.45 16.02
C TYR A 143 16.61 9.98 16.74
N ILE A 144 16.72 10.33 18.02
CA ILE A 144 15.67 10.98 18.80
C ILE A 144 15.77 12.49 18.58
N ARG A 145 15.08 12.97 17.54
CA ARG A 145 14.93 14.41 17.28
C ARG A 145 13.98 15.04 18.30
N ALA A 146 14.52 15.39 19.47
CA ALA A 146 13.81 16.09 20.55
C ALA A 146 14.47 17.45 20.81
N PRO A 147 13.76 18.57 20.69
CA PRO A 147 14.25 19.83 21.24
C PRO A 147 14.41 19.70 22.75
N ARG A 148 15.62 19.93 23.27
CA ARG A 148 15.90 20.08 24.72
C ARG A 148 15.42 18.92 25.62
N GLY A 149 15.55 17.66 25.17
CA GLY A 149 15.19 16.49 25.99
C GLY A 149 13.68 16.30 26.21
N SER A 150 12.85 16.95 25.41
CA SER A 150 11.39 16.79 25.46
C SER A 150 10.95 15.38 25.07
N HIS A 151 9.78 14.97 25.57
CA HIS A 151 9.17 13.70 25.23
C HIS A 151 8.90 13.60 23.71
N VAL A 152 9.44 12.57 23.08
CA VAL A 152 9.12 12.24 21.69
C VAL A 152 8.57 10.83 21.63
N SER A 153 7.27 10.72 21.37
CA SER A 153 6.65 9.41 21.23
C SER A 153 7.07 8.71 19.93
N ILE A 154 7.13 7.38 19.96
CA ILE A 154 7.15 6.56 18.74
C ILE A 154 5.87 6.80 17.93
N CYS A 155 5.89 6.45 16.65
CA CYS A 155 4.63 6.10 16.00
C CYS A 155 4.35 4.63 16.32
N ASN A 156 3.10 4.29 16.67
CA ASN A 156 2.73 2.96 17.14
C ASN A 156 1.71 2.29 16.20
N PRO A 157 2.12 1.90 14.98
CA PRO A 157 1.21 1.31 13.98
C PRO A 157 0.64 -0.03 14.42
N VAL A 158 1.37 -0.79 15.25
CA VAL A 158 0.87 -2.05 15.80
C VAL A 158 -0.28 -1.80 16.77
N LEU A 159 -0.18 -0.80 17.64
CA LEU A 159 -1.30 -0.41 18.51
C LEU A 159 -2.46 0.19 17.71
N GLN A 160 -2.19 0.96 16.64
CA GLN A 160 -3.25 1.41 15.73
C GLN A 160 -4.06 0.23 15.18
N ALA A 161 -3.38 -0.78 14.63
CA ALA A 161 -4.04 -1.97 14.10
C ALA A 161 -4.82 -2.73 15.18
N LYS A 162 -4.22 -2.94 16.37
CA LYS A 162 -4.90 -3.64 17.48
C LYS A 162 -6.17 -2.93 17.94
N LEU A 163 -6.15 -1.61 18.05
CA LEU A 163 -7.33 -0.83 18.45
C LEU A 163 -8.42 -0.89 17.36
N LEU A 164 -8.06 -0.82 16.08
CA LEU A 164 -9.03 -0.96 14.98
C LEU A 164 -9.61 -2.38 14.89
N ASN A 165 -8.81 -3.41 15.16
CA ASN A 165 -9.29 -4.79 15.25
C ASN A 165 -10.28 -4.96 16.41
N GLN A 166 -10.01 -4.34 17.57
CA GLN A 166 -10.94 -4.33 18.72
C GLN A 166 -12.25 -3.62 18.41
N GLU A 167 -12.20 -2.56 17.60
CA GLU A 167 -13.38 -1.84 17.12
C GLU A 167 -14.20 -2.60 16.07
N GLY A 168 -13.70 -3.74 15.58
CA GLY A 168 -14.40 -4.57 14.60
C GLY A 168 -14.62 -3.87 13.26
N THR A 169 -13.60 -3.14 12.77
CA THR A 169 -13.68 -2.47 11.46
C THR A 169 -13.65 -3.48 10.31
N ASP A 170 -14.42 -3.23 9.24
CA ASP A 170 -14.52 -4.12 8.08
C ASP A 170 -13.51 -3.79 6.97
N LEU A 171 -13.06 -2.54 6.92
CA LEU A 171 -12.06 -2.02 5.99
C LEU A 171 -11.19 -0.99 6.72
N ASN A 172 -9.88 -1.09 6.56
CA ASN A 172 -8.94 -0.12 7.12
C ASN A 172 -8.33 0.77 6.03
N VAL A 173 -8.33 2.08 6.27
CA VAL A 173 -7.77 3.09 5.36
C VAL A 173 -6.57 3.77 6.00
N VAL A 174 -5.43 3.67 5.33
CA VAL A 174 -4.19 4.35 5.71
C VAL A 174 -4.19 5.77 5.14
N ILE A 175 -3.94 6.74 6.03
CA ILE A 175 -3.77 8.15 5.69
C ILE A 175 -2.40 8.61 6.19
N GLY A 176 -1.40 8.45 5.32
CA GLY A 176 -0.10 9.09 5.46
C GLY A 176 0.78 8.58 6.60
N LEU A 177 0.75 7.26 6.84
CA LEU A 177 1.76 6.60 7.66
C LEU A 177 3.13 6.65 6.95
N CYS A 178 4.21 6.60 7.72
CA CYS A 178 5.55 6.49 7.13
C CYS A 178 5.78 5.08 6.59
N VAL A 179 6.70 4.90 5.65
CA VAL A 179 7.01 3.62 4.95
C VAL A 179 6.99 2.39 5.88
N GLY A 180 7.87 2.35 6.89
CA GLY A 180 7.91 1.20 7.81
C GLY A 180 6.68 1.06 8.71
N HIS A 181 6.00 2.17 9.03
CA HIS A 181 4.78 2.13 9.84
C HIS A 181 3.57 1.64 9.05
N ASP A 182 3.50 1.97 7.76
CA ASP A 182 2.45 1.51 6.84
C ASP A 182 2.52 -0.02 6.64
N ALA A 183 3.74 -0.54 6.40
CA ALA A 183 3.97 -1.98 6.30
C ALA A 183 3.60 -2.72 7.60
N LEU A 184 3.99 -2.20 8.77
CA LEU A 184 3.63 -2.79 10.05
C LEU A 184 2.12 -2.74 10.30
N PHE A 185 1.46 -1.60 10.03
CA PHE A 185 0.02 -1.49 10.18
C PHE A 185 -0.70 -2.54 9.33
N THR A 186 -0.33 -2.64 8.05
CA THR A 186 -0.90 -3.61 7.11
C THR A 186 -0.71 -5.05 7.58
N LYS A 187 0.47 -5.39 8.11
CA LYS A 187 0.76 -6.73 8.63
C LYS A 187 -0.10 -7.12 9.84
N TYR A 188 -0.44 -6.17 10.72
CA TYR A 188 -1.17 -6.45 11.97
C TYR A 188 -2.68 -6.16 11.89
N SER A 189 -3.15 -5.59 10.78
CA SER A 189 -4.58 -5.38 10.53
C SER A 189 -5.28 -6.71 10.29
N ALA A 190 -6.40 -6.94 10.95
CA ALA A 190 -7.26 -8.09 10.67
C ALA A 190 -8.17 -7.83 9.46
N ALA A 191 -8.65 -6.58 9.31
CA ALA A 191 -9.40 -6.14 8.15
C ALA A 191 -8.47 -5.91 6.94
N PRO A 192 -8.97 -6.03 5.69
CA PRO A 192 -8.23 -5.60 4.51
C PRO A 192 -7.83 -4.12 4.63
N VAL A 193 -6.66 -3.78 4.11
CA VAL A 193 -6.11 -2.42 4.19
C VAL A 193 -5.99 -1.83 2.80
N THR A 194 -6.38 -0.57 2.66
CA THR A 194 -6.11 0.25 1.49
C THR A 194 -5.50 1.58 1.90
N THR A 195 -4.78 2.24 0.99
CA THR A 195 -4.16 3.53 1.25
C THR A 195 -4.87 4.63 0.46
N LEU A 196 -5.28 5.68 1.17
CA LEU A 196 -5.79 6.91 0.55
C LEU A 196 -4.62 7.88 0.24
N ILE A 197 -3.70 8.05 1.19
CA ILE A 197 -2.55 8.96 1.03
C ILE A 197 -1.25 8.21 1.38
N ALA A 198 -0.41 7.99 0.37
CA ALA A 198 0.96 7.55 0.58
C ALA A 198 1.83 8.74 1.01
N LYS A 199 2.50 8.63 2.16
CA LYS A 199 3.19 9.79 2.73
C LYS A 199 4.47 10.14 1.96
N ASP A 200 4.43 11.26 1.26
CA ASP A 200 5.61 11.97 0.79
C ASP A 200 5.60 13.41 1.30
N ARG A 201 6.52 13.77 2.20
CA ARG A 201 6.55 15.16 2.73
C ARG A 201 7.19 16.14 1.76
N VAL A 202 8.03 15.67 0.86
CA VAL A 202 8.79 16.52 -0.07
C VAL A 202 7.92 16.89 -1.26
N LEU A 203 7.15 15.92 -1.76
CA LEU A 203 6.32 16.07 -2.96
C LEU A 203 4.83 16.29 -2.68
N GLY A 204 4.48 16.79 -1.49
CA GLY A 204 3.08 17.07 -1.15
C GLY A 204 2.17 15.83 -1.26
N HIS A 205 2.70 14.67 -0.87
CA HIS A 205 2.03 13.37 -0.92
C HIS A 205 1.73 12.83 -2.33
N ASN A 206 2.49 13.29 -3.32
CA ASN A 206 2.53 12.72 -4.67
C ASN A 206 3.88 11.99 -4.94
N PRO A 207 4.08 10.77 -4.42
CA PRO A 207 5.34 10.05 -4.58
C PRO A 207 5.65 9.66 -6.03
N ALA A 208 4.64 9.57 -6.92
CA ALA A 208 4.85 9.26 -8.33
C ALA A 208 5.68 10.34 -9.04
N ALA A 209 5.59 11.59 -8.60
CA ALA A 209 6.36 12.69 -9.18
C ALA A 209 7.88 12.47 -9.08
N ALA A 210 8.38 11.81 -8.03
CA ALA A 210 9.80 11.45 -7.93
C ALA A 210 10.24 10.54 -9.07
N LEU A 211 9.39 9.55 -9.43
CA LEU A 211 9.67 8.57 -10.47
C LEU A 211 9.61 9.21 -11.86
N TYR A 212 8.57 10.02 -12.13
CA TYR A 212 8.39 10.70 -13.41
C TYR A 212 9.53 11.67 -13.73
N THR A 213 10.20 12.18 -12.71
CA THR A 213 11.27 13.18 -12.85
C THR A 213 12.66 12.59 -12.61
N THR A 214 12.81 11.26 -12.64
CA THR A 214 14.11 10.57 -12.61
C THR A 214 15.00 10.95 -13.80
N CYS A 215 14.43 11.33 -14.94
CA CYS A 215 15.19 11.86 -16.08
C CYS A 215 15.53 13.37 -15.95
N SER A 216 15.10 14.06 -14.88
CA SER A 216 15.28 15.50 -14.68
C SER A 216 15.69 15.86 -13.24
N TYR A 217 14.74 16.25 -12.39
CA TYR A 217 14.98 16.81 -11.05
C TYR A 217 15.46 15.78 -10.03
N TYR A 218 15.12 14.50 -10.21
CA TYR A 218 15.44 13.43 -9.28
C TYR A 218 16.38 12.36 -9.88
N LYS A 219 17.24 12.74 -10.83
CA LYS A 219 18.29 11.88 -11.43
C LYS A 219 19.11 11.11 -10.41
N LYS A 220 19.40 11.73 -9.26
CA LYS A 220 20.14 11.13 -8.16
C LYS A 220 19.52 9.83 -7.61
N LEU A 221 18.24 9.56 -7.84
CA LEU A 221 17.57 8.35 -7.37
C LEU A 221 17.96 7.10 -8.18
N VAL A 222 18.53 7.27 -9.37
CA VAL A 222 18.89 6.19 -10.30
C VAL A 222 20.35 6.23 -10.75
N ARG A 223 21.09 7.30 -10.45
CA ARG A 223 22.53 7.38 -10.71
C ARG A 223 23.30 6.58 -9.68
N GLU A 224 24.38 5.95 -10.11
CA GLU A 224 25.33 5.29 -9.21
C GLU A 224 26.11 6.34 -8.41
N GLU A 225 26.46 6.03 -7.15
CA GLU A 225 27.10 6.98 -6.19
C GLU A 225 28.53 7.42 -6.58
N ASN A 226 28.99 7.13 -7.80
CA ASN A 226 30.35 7.41 -8.28
C ASN A 226 30.44 8.56 -9.30
N GLU A 227 29.40 9.40 -9.43
CA GLU A 227 29.41 10.70 -10.15
C GLU A 227 29.22 11.87 -9.19
#